data_AF-A0A5B7KNF3-F1
#
_entry.id   AF-A0A5B7KNF3-F1
#
_cell.length_a   1.000
_cell.length_b   1.000
_cell.length_c   1.000
_cell.angle_alpha   90.00
_cell.angle_beta   90.00
_cell.angle_gamma   90.00
#
_symmetry.space_group_name_H-M   'P 1'
#
loop_
_entity.id
_entity.type
_entity.pdbx_description
1 polymer ?
#
loop_
_entity_poly.entity_id
_entity_poly.type
_entity_poly.pdbx_seq_one_letter_code
_entity_poly.pdbx_strand_id
1 'polypeptide(L)'
;MTDKHTATCPDMRWVKMDISAMGFGDSQFSCVLDKAALDAIMTDDSVAVVQFVDKYFEEVSRVLRVGGRFVCVSLLQEHILRHILRWFPARGWMVRVCR
;
A
#
# COMPACT_ATOMS: atom_id res chain seq x y z
N MET A 1 15.38 14.14 -5.46
CA MET A 1 14.27 14.23 -4.47
C MET A 1 14.80 14.58 -3.09
N THR A 2 15.85 13.91 -2.61
CA THR A 2 16.44 14.12 -1.28
C THR A 2 16.75 15.60 -0.98
N ASP A 3 17.47 16.29 -1.86
CA ASP A 3 17.95 17.66 -1.60
C ASP A 3 16.85 18.69 -1.41
N LYS A 4 15.64 18.44 -1.94
CA LYS A 4 14.51 19.38 -1.86
C LYS A 4 13.90 19.44 -0.45
N HIS A 5 13.99 18.35 0.32
CA HIS A 5 13.29 18.22 1.60
C HIS A 5 14.22 18.13 2.81
N THR A 6 15.54 18.19 2.61
CA THR A 6 16.53 18.06 3.68
C THR A 6 16.33 19.06 4.82
N ALA A 7 15.95 20.31 4.52
CA ALA A 7 15.79 21.36 5.53
C ALA A 7 14.49 21.23 6.34
N THR A 8 13.39 20.76 5.73
CA THR A 8 12.07 20.71 6.35
C THR A 8 11.69 19.34 6.88
N CYS A 9 12.30 18.27 6.35
CA CYS A 9 12.06 16.89 6.73
C CYS A 9 13.39 16.11 6.79
N PRO A 10 14.28 16.41 7.75
CA PRO A 10 15.62 15.85 7.80
C PRO A 10 15.66 14.32 7.92
N ASP A 11 14.63 13.72 8.52
CA ASP A 11 14.52 12.26 8.69
C ASP A 11 13.90 11.55 7.48
N MET A 12 13.48 12.28 6.44
CA MET A 12 12.84 11.71 5.26
C MET A 12 13.85 10.96 4.40
N ARG A 13 13.60 9.66 4.19
CA ARG A 13 14.44 8.80 3.36
C ARG A 13 13.72 8.44 2.07
N TRP A 14 14.42 8.61 0.94
CA TRP A 14 13.95 8.22 -0.38
C TRP A 14 14.63 6.91 -0.77
N VAL A 15 13.85 5.86 -1.00
CA VAL A 15 14.37 4.52 -1.29
C VAL A 15 13.76 4.03 -2.59
N LYS A 16 14.62 3.55 -3.51
CA LYS A 16 14.16 2.80 -4.69
C LYS A 16 13.94 1.36 -4.26
N MET A 17 12.71 0.86 -4.41
CA MET A 17 12.31 -0.46 -3.92
C MET A 17 11.18 -1.02 -4.80
N ASP A 18 11.07 -2.35 -4.84
CA ASP A 18 9.91 -3.06 -5.38
C ASP A 18 8.85 -3.18 -4.28
N ILE A 19 7.64 -2.68 -4.54
CA ILE A 19 6.57 -2.67 -3.55
C ILE A 19 6.00 -4.07 -3.25
N SER A 20 6.22 -5.04 -4.14
CA SER A 20 5.81 -6.43 -3.96
C SER A 20 6.86 -7.26 -3.19
N ALA A 21 8.02 -6.65 -2.89
CA ALA A 21 9.13 -7.25 -2.15
C ALA A 21 9.90 -6.16 -1.39
N MET A 22 9.30 -5.64 -0.32
CA MET A 22 9.86 -4.55 0.48
C MET A 22 11.01 -5.03 1.36
N GLY A 23 12.17 -4.36 1.27
CA GLY A 23 13.35 -4.65 2.10
C GLY A 23 13.24 -4.20 3.57
N PHE A 24 12.04 -3.88 4.06
CA PHE A 24 11.80 -3.47 5.44
C PHE A 24 11.52 -4.67 6.35
N GLY A 25 11.78 -4.51 7.64
CA GLY A 25 11.46 -5.52 8.64
C GLY A 25 9.96 -5.60 8.93
N ASP A 26 9.55 -6.72 9.49
CA ASP A 26 8.17 -6.93 9.93
C ASP A 26 7.79 -5.93 11.02
N SER A 27 6.54 -5.45 11.00
CA SER A 27 6.00 -4.55 12.02
C SER A 27 6.81 -3.26 12.27
N GLN A 28 7.57 -2.80 11.28
CA GLN A 28 8.45 -1.64 11.40
C GLN A 28 7.70 -0.29 11.38
N PHE A 29 6.51 -0.22 10.78
CA PHE A 29 5.79 1.04 10.57
C PHE A 29 4.41 1.06 11.27
N SER A 30 4.00 2.24 11.74
CA SER A 30 2.61 2.50 12.18
C SER A 30 1.64 2.73 11.03
N CYS A 31 2.14 3.26 9.93
CA CYS A 31 1.31 3.78 8.86
C CYS A 31 2.00 3.58 7.52
N VAL A 32 1.23 3.16 6.53
CA VAL A 32 1.61 3.13 5.12
C VAL A 32 0.63 4.01 4.37
N LEU A 33 1.17 4.91 3.54
CA LEU A 33 0.38 5.80 2.69
C LEU A 33 0.65 5.43 1.23
N ASP A 34 -0.43 5.10 0.51
CA ASP A 34 -0.43 4.96 -0.94
C ASP A 34 -1.26 6.10 -1.54
N LYS A 35 -0.69 6.76 -2.54
CA LYS A 35 -1.36 7.82 -3.29
C LYS A 35 -1.28 7.46 -4.78
N ALA A 36 -2.36 6.91 -5.32
CA ALA A 36 -2.52 6.50 -6.72
C ALA A 36 -1.53 5.43 -7.24
N ALA A 37 -0.69 4.83 -6.40
CA ALA A 37 0.20 3.76 -6.85
C ALA A 37 -0.60 2.48 -7.12
N LEU A 38 -1.59 2.18 -6.27
CA LEU A 38 -2.54 1.10 -6.54
C LEU A 38 -3.27 1.28 -7.87
N ASP A 39 -3.74 2.49 -8.20
CA ASP A 39 -4.43 2.75 -9.48
C ASP A 39 -3.52 2.55 -10.68
N ALA A 40 -2.24 2.90 -10.55
CA ALA A 40 -1.26 2.73 -11.62
C ALA A 40 -0.91 1.26 -11.88
N ILE A 41 -1.07 0.40 -10.86
CA ILE A 41 -0.68 -1.01 -10.91
C ILE A 41 -1.87 -1.89 -11.27
N MET A 42 -3.03 -1.65 -10.66
CA MET A 42 -4.25 -2.43 -10.87
C MET A 42 -5.02 -1.92 -12.09
N THR A 43 -4.39 -1.97 -13.26
CA THR A 43 -4.97 -1.45 -14.52
C THR A 43 -6.11 -2.31 -15.06
N ASP A 44 -6.12 -3.60 -14.72
CA ASP A 44 -7.12 -4.58 -15.13
C ASP A 44 -7.21 -5.74 -14.12
N ASP A 45 -8.07 -6.71 -14.43
CA ASP A 45 -8.33 -7.91 -13.61
C ASP A 45 -7.57 -9.15 -14.10
N SER A 46 -6.49 -8.97 -14.87
CA SER A 46 -5.66 -10.10 -15.29
C SER A 46 -5.01 -10.79 -14.08
N VAL A 47 -4.81 -12.10 -14.20
CA VAL A 47 -4.25 -12.93 -13.12
C VAL A 47 -2.89 -12.40 -12.66
N ALA A 48 -2.05 -11.95 -13.59
CA ALA A 48 -0.72 -11.42 -13.27
C ALA A 48 -0.79 -10.12 -12.44
N VAL A 49 -1.68 -9.20 -12.81
CA VAL A 49 -1.89 -7.94 -12.09
C VAL A 49 -2.44 -8.21 -10.69
N VAL A 50 -3.47 -9.04 -10.58
CA VAL A 50 -4.08 -9.41 -9.29
C VAL A 50 -3.05 -10.08 -8.37
N GLN A 51 -2.24 -11.02 -8.88
CA GLN A 51 -1.19 -11.66 -8.09
C GLN A 51 -0.11 -10.67 -7.62
N PHE A 52 0.22 -9.67 -8.44
CA PHE A 52 1.17 -8.63 -8.06
C PHE A 52 0.58 -7.73 -6.96
N VAL A 53 -0.68 -7.33 -7.08
CA VAL A 53 -1.39 -6.52 -6.06
C VAL A 53 -1.54 -7.31 -4.75
N ASP A 54 -1.83 -8.61 -4.83
CA ASP A 54 -1.89 -9.48 -3.65
C ASP A 54 -0.57 -9.47 -2.89
N LYS A 55 0.58 -9.62 -3.59
CA LYS A 55 1.92 -9.54 -2.97
C LYS A 55 2.22 -8.17 -2.39
N TYR A 56 1.82 -7.11 -3.10
CA TYR A 56 1.92 -5.74 -2.58
C TYR A 56 1.15 -5.59 -1.26
N PHE A 57 -0.09 -6.07 -1.18
CA PHE A 57 -0.88 -6.01 0.05
C PHE A 57 -0.32 -6.90 1.16
N GLU A 58 0.27 -8.05 0.83
CA GLU A 58 1.00 -8.89 1.78
C GLU A 58 2.18 -8.12 2.40
N GLU A 59 2.96 -7.42 1.59
CA GLU A 59 4.07 -6.60 2.07
C GLU A 59 3.59 -5.43 2.94
N VAL A 60 2.52 -4.73 2.54
CA VAL A 60 1.89 -3.69 3.38
C VAL A 60 1.47 -4.25 4.74
N SER A 61 0.82 -5.42 4.74
CA SER A 61 0.39 -6.07 5.97
C SER A 61 1.56 -6.50 6.84
N ARG A 62 2.66 -6.96 6.24
CA ARG A 62 3.85 -7.45 6.94
C ARG A 62 4.62 -6.33 7.62
N VAL A 63 4.85 -5.22 6.91
CA VAL A 63 5.65 -4.10 7.43
C VAL A 63 4.89 -3.25 8.44
N LEU A 64 3.56 -3.36 8.49
CA LEU A 64 2.72 -2.68 9.47
C LEU A 64 2.70 -3.45 10.80
N ARG A 65 2.87 -2.73 11.91
CA ARG A 65 2.65 -3.29 13.24
C ARG A 65 1.17 -3.61 13.48
N VAL A 66 0.89 -4.48 14.45
CA VAL A 66 -0.49 -4.71 14.92
C VAL A 66 -1.16 -3.38 15.31
N GLY A 67 -2.33 -3.12 14.75
CA GLY A 67 -3.05 -1.84 14.92
C GLY A 67 -2.52 -0.68 14.06
N GLY A 68 -1.57 -0.95 13.17
CA GLY A 68 -1.12 -0.03 12.13
C GLY A 68 -2.23 0.30 11.12
N ARG A 69 -2.01 1.34 10.31
CA ARG A 69 -2.99 1.84 9.35
C ARG A 69 -2.42 1.85 7.94
N PHE A 70 -3.17 1.27 7.01
CA PHE A 70 -2.97 1.50 5.59
C PHE A 70 -3.96 2.57 5.12
N VAL A 71 -3.44 3.66 4.56
CA VAL A 71 -4.24 4.76 3.98
C VAL A 71 -3.97 4.77 2.48
N CYS A 72 -4.97 4.39 1.70
CA CYS A 72 -4.88 4.41 0.24
C CYS A 72 -5.80 5.51 -0.30
N VAL A 73 -5.21 6.44 -1.05
CA VAL A 73 -5.94 7.44 -1.82
C VAL A 73 -5.93 6.99 -3.27
N SER A 74 -7.08 6.54 -3.76
CA SER A 74 -7.25 5.94 -5.08
C SER A 74 -8.45 6.55 -5.80
N LEU A 75 -8.46 6.46 -7.14
CA LEU A 75 -9.65 6.77 -7.96
C LEU A 75 -10.81 5.80 -7.69
N LEU A 76 -10.52 4.69 -7.02
CA LEU A 76 -11.46 3.71 -6.50
C LEU A 76 -12.45 3.21 -7.57
N GLN A 77 -11.89 2.84 -8.72
CA GLN A 77 -12.64 2.16 -9.77
C GLN A 77 -13.24 0.85 -9.24
N GLU A 78 -14.31 0.39 -9.88
CA GLU A 78 -15.13 -0.71 -9.37
C GLU A 78 -14.32 -1.99 -9.08
N HIS A 79 -13.40 -2.34 -9.97
CA HIS A 79 -12.59 -3.56 -9.80
C HIS A 79 -11.61 -3.46 -8.62
N ILE A 80 -10.96 -2.32 -8.42
CA ILE A 80 -10.08 -2.12 -7.25
C ILE A 80 -10.91 -2.11 -5.95
N LEU A 81 -12.11 -1.49 -5.95
CA LEU A 81 -13.00 -1.53 -4.79
C LEU A 81 -13.41 -2.97 -4.44
N ARG A 82 -13.83 -3.75 -5.44
CA ARG A 82 -14.18 -5.17 -5.25
C ARG A 82 -13.01 -5.97 -4.71
N HIS A 83 -11.80 -5.72 -5.22
CA HIS A 83 -10.60 -6.41 -4.78
C HIS A 83 -10.23 -6.06 -3.33
N ILE A 84 -10.26 -4.77 -2.96
CA ILE A 84 -10.02 -4.31 -1.57
C ILE A 84 -11.02 -4.93 -0.59
N LEU A 85 -12.32 -4.88 -0.92
CA LEU A 85 -13.39 -5.40 -0.06
C LEU A 85 -13.37 -6.93 0.06
N ARG A 86 -12.74 -7.63 -0.87
CA ARG A 86 -12.50 -9.07 -0.76
C ARG A 86 -11.24 -9.38 0.04
N TRP A 87 -10.13 -8.73 -0.27
CA TRP A 87 -8.81 -9.11 0.23
C TRP A 87 -8.60 -8.78 1.71
N PHE A 88 -8.94 -7.54 2.10
CA PHE A 88 -8.66 -7.02 3.44
C PHE A 88 -9.56 -7.65 4.51
N PRO A 89 -10.90 -7.67 4.39
CA PRO A 89 -11.76 -8.28 5.39
C PRO A 89 -11.50 -9.78 5.59
N ALA A 90 -11.15 -10.51 4.52
CA ALA A 90 -10.78 -11.93 4.61
C ALA A 90 -9.54 -12.18 5.48
N ARG A 91 -8.71 -11.14 5.72
CA ARG A 91 -7.52 -11.17 6.58
C ARG A 91 -7.72 -10.43 7.90
N GLY A 92 -8.97 -10.14 8.28
CA GLY A 92 -9.30 -9.52 9.56
C GLY A 92 -9.10 -8.01 9.62
N TRP A 93 -8.89 -7.35 8.47
CA TRP A 93 -8.78 -5.90 8.43
C TRP A 93 -10.14 -5.22 8.48
N MET A 94 -10.22 -4.13 9.26
CA MET A 94 -11.34 -3.21 9.19
C MET A 94 -11.13 -2.24 8.04
N VAL A 95 -12.04 -2.23 7.07
CA VAL A 95 -12.00 -1.32 5.92
C VAL A 95 -12.98 -0.18 6.13
N ARG A 96 -12.50 1.05 5.94
CA ARG A 96 -13.34 2.26 5.90
C ARG A 96 -13.11 2.96 4.57
N VAL A 97 -14.19 3.16 3.82
CA VAL A 97 -14.18 3.95 2.58
C VAL A 97 -14.76 5.32 2.89
N CYS A 98 -14.02 6.37 2.56
CA CYS A 98 -14.44 7.77 2.71
C CYS A 98 -14.55 8.39 1.31
N ARG A 99 -15.60 9.17 1.07
CA ARG A 99 -15.85 9.89 -0.19
C ARG A 99 -16.04 11.37 0.07
#